data_AF-A0A9X4R0L8-F1
#
_entry.id   AF-A0A9X4R0L8-F1
#
_cell.length_a   1.000
_cell.length_b   1.000
_cell.length_c   1.000
_cell.angle_alpha   90.00
_cell.angle_beta   90.00
_cell.angle_gamma   90.00
#
_symmetry.space_group_name_H-M   'P 1'
#
loop_
_entity.id
_entity.type
_entity.pdbx_description
1 polymer ?
#
loop_
_entity_poly.entity_id
_entity_poly.type
_entity_poly.pdbx_seq_one_letter_code
_entity_poly.pdbx_strand_id
1 'polypeptide(L)' 'MKSLHELFTELDYWENYKPVNMPSSMNKAQHVQLLKRQIVNRIDIYKYKDVILENES' A
#
# COMPACT_ATOMS: atom_id res chain seq x y z
N MET A 1 15.64 -1.60 5.83
CA MET A 1 14.25 -1.15 5.55
C MET A 1 13.99 -1.40 4.07
N LYS A 2 12.82 -1.94 3.69
CA LYS A 2 12.39 -1.97 2.28
C LYS A 2 12.28 -0.55 1.73
N SER A 3 12.64 -0.33 0.48
CA SER A 3 12.40 0.90 -0.28
C SER A 3 10.90 1.08 -0.59
N LEU A 4 10.48 2.27 -1.02
CA LEU A 4 9.10 2.48 -1.48
C LEU A 4 8.77 1.61 -2.71
N HIS A 5 9.72 1.42 -3.61
CA HIS A 5 9.53 0.58 -4.80
C HIS A 5 9.26 -0.88 -4.42
N GLU A 6 10.00 -1.42 -3.46
CA GLU A 6 9.75 -2.77 -2.94
C GLU A 6 8.39 -2.87 -2.24
N LEU A 7 7.99 -1.85 -1.47
CA LEU A 7 6.68 -1.83 -0.80
C LEU A 7 5.51 -1.79 -1.79
N PHE A 8 5.62 -1.00 -2.86
CA PHE A 8 4.60 -0.95 -3.91
C PHE A 8 4.56 -2.26 -4.71
N THR A 9 5.72 -2.81 -5.09
CA THR A 9 5.78 -4.11 -5.80
C THR A 9 5.13 -5.23 -4.99
N GLU A 10 5.36 -5.25 -3.68
CA GLU A 10 4.75 -6.23 -2.79
C GLU A 10 3.25 -5.98 -2.61
N LEU A 11 2.84 -4.72 -2.52
CA LEU A 11 1.42 -4.36 -2.45
C LEU A 11 0.67 -4.86 -3.69
N ASP A 12 1.21 -4.60 -4.88
CA ASP A 12 0.62 -5.06 -6.15
C ASP A 12 0.49 -6.58 -6.19
N TYR A 13 1.53 -7.31 -5.76
CA TYR A 13 1.49 -8.76 -5.66
C TYR A 13 0.34 -9.22 -4.74
N TRP A 14 0.22 -8.65 -3.55
CA TRP A 14 -0.80 -9.08 -2.58
C TRP A 14 -2.21 -8.67 -2.98
N GLU A 15 -2.41 -7.53 -3.64
CA GLU A 15 -3.72 -7.15 -4.16
C GLU A 15 -4.21 -8.14 -5.22
N ASN A 16 -3.31 -8.67 -6.05
CA ASN A 16 -3.61 -9.70 -7.06
C ASN A 16 -3.65 -11.14 -6.52
N TYR A 17 -3.06 -11.40 -5.35
CA TYR A 17 -3.05 -12.73 -4.73
C TYR A 17 -4.47 -13.24 -4.43
N LYS A 18 -4.81 -14.45 -4.88
CA LYS A 18 -6.12 -15.08 -4.61
C LYS A 18 -6.01 -16.02 -3.42
N PRO A 19 -6.59 -15.68 -2.25
CA PRO A 19 -6.54 -16.54 -1.08
C PRO A 19 -7.38 -17.82 -1.29
N VAL A 20 -6.87 -18.94 -0.77
CA VAL A 20 -7.50 -20.26 -0.94
C VAL A 20 -8.55 -20.57 0.14
N ASN A 21 -8.54 -19.83 1.25
CA ASN A 21 -9.48 -20.03 2.37
C ASN A 21 -9.66 -18.73 3.18
N MET A 22 -10.61 -18.74 4.13
CA MET A 22 -10.89 -17.61 5.02
C MET A 22 -9.65 -17.12 5.78
N PRO A 23 -8.87 -17.99 6.48
CA PRO A 23 -7.65 -17.55 7.16
C PRO A 23 -6.65 -16.85 6.23
N SER A 24 -6.44 -17.39 5.02
CA SER A 24 -5.56 -16.77 4.02
C SER A 24 -6.08 -15.41 3.55
N SER A 25 -7.40 -15.23 3.51
CA SER A 25 -8.04 -13.95 3.16
C SER A 25 -7.80 -12.90 4.25
N MET A 26 -7.92 -13.28 5.52
CA MET A 26 -7.63 -12.40 6.65
C MET A 26 -6.16 -12.00 6.70
N ASN A 27 -5.25 -12.96 6.50
CA ASN A 27 -3.81 -12.69 6.43
C ASN A 27 -3.47 -11.73 5.28
N LYS A 28 -4.04 -11.96 4.09
CA LYS A 28 -3.92 -11.02 2.96
C LYS A 28 -4.36 -9.61 3.37
N ALA A 29 -5.54 -9.48 3.97
CA ALA A 29 -6.09 -8.17 4.34
C ALA A 29 -5.19 -7.43 5.36
N GLN A 30 -4.69 -8.13 6.37
CA GLN A 30 -3.77 -7.57 7.37
C GLN A 30 -2.45 -7.14 6.72
N HIS A 31 -1.90 -7.97 5.83
CA HIS A 31 -0.63 -7.67 5.17
C HIS A 31 -0.75 -6.45 4.24
N VAL A 32 -1.82 -6.37 3.46
CA VAL A 32 -2.12 -5.21 2.60
C VAL A 32 -2.26 -3.92 3.43
N GLN A 33 -2.99 -3.98 4.56
CA GLN A 33 -3.12 -2.85 5.48
C GLN A 33 -1.76 -2.38 6.03
N LEU A 34 -0.90 -3.33 6.42
CA LEU A 34 0.44 -3.03 6.91
C LEU A 34 1.30 -2.34 5.84
N LEU A 35 1.28 -2.84 4.60
CA LEU A 35 2.01 -2.23 3.48
C LEU A 35 1.52 -0.81 3.19
N LYS A 36 0.20 -0.61 3.12
CA LYS A 36 -0.40 0.73 2.91
C LYS A 36 0.04 1.72 3.98
N ARG A 37 0.01 1.31 5.26
CA ARG A 37 0.48 2.15 6.37
C ARG A 37 1.98 2.47 6.26
N GLN A 38 2.82 1.51 5.89
CA GLN A 38 4.25 1.76 5.72
C GLN A 38 4.54 2.74 4.58
N ILE A 39 3.78 2.68 3.49
CA ILE A 39 3.88 3.60 2.37
C ILE A 39 3.44 5.01 2.80
N VAL A 40 2.24 5.14 3.36
CA VAL A 40 1.68 6.44 3.79
C VAL A 40 2.59 7.16 4.78
N ASN A 41 3.18 6.43 5.74
CA ASN A 41 4.10 6.99 6.72
C ASN A 41 5.40 7.58 6.11
N ARG A 42 5.65 7.35 4.83
CA ARG A 42 6.83 7.86 4.10
C ARG A 42 6.49 8.91 3.04
N ILE A 43 5.21 9.20 2.86
CA ILE A 43 4.76 10.25 1.94
C ILE A 43 4.89 11.59 2.66
N ASP A 44 5.72 12.47 2.10
CA ASP A 44 5.81 13.86 2.54
C ASP A 44 4.65 14.65 1.89
N ILE A 45 3.62 14.92 2.69
CA ILE A 45 2.40 15.59 2.23
C ILE A 45 2.66 17.00 1.69
N TYR A 46 3.70 17.70 2.15
CA TYR A 46 4.02 19.04 1.67
C TYR A 46 4.74 18.99 0.33
N LYS A 47 5.62 18.00 0.15
CA LYS A 47 6.30 17.76 -1.13
C LYS A 47 5.32 17.40 -2.25
N TYR A 48 4.23 16.69 -1.93
CA TYR A 48 3.24 16.24 -2.92
C TYR A 48 1.94 17.03 -2.89
N LYS A 49 1.88 18.16 -2.16
CA LYS A 49 0.65 18.95 -1.98
C LYS A 49 -0.03 19.28 -3.31
N ASP A 50 0.72 19.82 -4.27
CA ASP A 50 0.14 20.28 -5.53
C ASP A 50 -0.46 19.12 -6.34
N VAL A 51 0.22 17.96 -6.36
CA VAL A 51 -0.27 16.73 -6.99
C VAL A 51 -1.53 16.20 -6.30
N ILE A 52 -1.58 16.24 -4.97
CA ILE A 52 -2.76 15.81 -4.21
C ILE A 52 -3.97 16.70 -4.55
N LEU A 53 -3.78 18.03 -4.51
CA LEU A 53 -4.85 18.99 -4.79
C LEU A 53 -5.33 18.97 -6.25
N GLU A 54 -4.45 18.68 -7.21
CA GLU A 54 -4.82 18.51 -8.62
C GLU A 54 -5.81 17.35 -8.83
N ASN A 55 -5.70 16.28 -8.04
CA ASN A 55 -6.59 15.13 -8.11
C ASN A 55 -7.93 15.29 -7.33
N GLU A 56 -8.14 16.44 -6.65
CA GLU A 56 -9.40 16.77 -5.96
C GLU A 56 -10.35 17.64 -6.79
N SER A 57 -9.89 18.16 -7.94
CA SER A 57 -10.65 19.06 -8.83
C SER A 57 -11.48 18.31 -9.87
#